data_AF-A0A953PXZ5-F1
#
_entry.id   AF-A0A953PXZ5-F1
#
_cell.length_a   1.000
_cell.length_b   1.000
_cell.length_c   1.000
_cell.angle_alpha   90.00
_cell.angle_beta   90.00
_cell.angle_gamma   90.00
#
_symmetry.space_group_name_H-M   'P 1'
#
loop_
_entity.id
_entity.type
_entity.pdbx_description
1 polymer ?
#
loop_
_entity_poly.entity_id
_entity_poly.type
_entity_poly.pdbx_seq_one_letter_code
_entity_poly.pdbx_strand_id
1 'polypeptide(L)'
;MNTWVFKINTKRGWEFDNYFRARTRGAYEMGDEDWIRSASSLRFLREEVKRGDLFLCYETDRKQVVGVARAASDGRDVGMGSLIDFCPPREAVRLKNPLTRKPDLDFILAFSPHRGRGTVQKIDRDEFRRLRSIMLRKNPEQAKELRRLLG
;
A
#
# COMPACT_ATOMS: atom_id res chain seq x y z
N MET A 1 -1.32 -3.04 14.42
CA MET A 1 -0.91 -2.89 13.01
C MET A 1 -2.14 -2.56 12.20
N ASN A 2 -2.21 -1.33 11.71
CA ASN A 2 -3.25 -0.91 10.77
C ASN A 2 -2.89 -1.37 9.36
N THR A 3 -3.90 -1.43 8.50
CA THR A 3 -3.71 -1.69 7.08
C THR A 3 -4.17 -0.48 6.29
N TRP A 4 -3.36 -0.08 5.33
CA TRP A 4 -3.55 1.08 4.48
C TRP A 4 -3.51 0.65 3.02
N VAL A 5 -4.13 1.43 2.15
CA VAL A 5 -3.84 1.42 0.73
C VAL A 5 -3.01 2.65 0.39
N PHE A 6 -1.96 2.46 -0.40
CA PHE A 6 -1.23 3.52 -1.08
C PHE A 6 -1.57 3.46 -2.58
N LYS A 7 -2.22 4.50 -3.08
CA LYS A 7 -2.76 4.57 -4.44
C LYS A 7 -1.86 5.39 -5.33
N ILE A 8 -1.53 4.86 -6.50
CA ILE A 8 -0.76 5.55 -7.53
C ILE A 8 -1.54 5.54 -8.84
N ASN A 9 -1.21 6.43 -9.76
CA ASN A 9 -1.69 6.37 -11.14
C ASN A 9 -0.48 6.24 -12.04
N THR A 10 -0.32 5.09 -12.71
CA THR A 10 0.87 4.80 -13.52
C THR A 10 1.01 5.76 -14.70
N LYS A 11 -0.10 6.31 -15.18
CA LYS A 11 -0.12 7.33 -16.23
C LYS A 11 0.47 8.69 -15.81
N ARG A 12 0.77 8.87 -14.51
CA ARG A 12 1.48 10.05 -13.99
C ARG A 12 2.99 9.83 -13.86
N GLY A 13 3.54 8.77 -14.45
CA GLY A 13 4.98 8.56 -14.59
C GLY A 13 5.65 7.78 -13.45
N TRP A 14 4.88 7.16 -12.56
CA TRP A 14 5.43 6.34 -11.49
C TRP A 14 4.69 5.01 -11.35
N GLU A 15 5.44 3.91 -11.17
CA GLU A 15 4.90 2.55 -11.01
C GLU A 15 5.49 1.87 -9.78
N PHE A 16 4.72 1.00 -9.12
CA PHE A 16 5.23 0.24 -7.98
C PHE A 16 6.34 -0.73 -8.34
N ASP A 17 6.44 -1.15 -9.61
CA ASP A 17 7.57 -1.97 -10.08
C ASP A 17 8.91 -1.25 -9.87
N ASN A 18 8.95 0.09 -9.89
CA ASN A 18 10.16 0.87 -9.58
C ASN A 18 10.62 0.59 -8.14
N TYR A 19 9.67 0.58 -7.20
CA TYR A 19 9.94 0.22 -5.81
C TYR A 19 10.35 -1.26 -5.69
N PHE A 20 9.55 -2.21 -6.21
CA PHE A 20 9.81 -3.64 -6.03
C PHE A 20 11.10 -4.13 -6.70
N ARG A 21 11.59 -3.46 -7.74
CA ARG A 21 12.84 -3.80 -8.43
C ARG A 21 14.04 -3.00 -7.95
N ALA A 22 13.83 -2.00 -7.08
CA ALA A 22 14.92 -1.20 -6.56
C ALA A 22 15.91 -2.07 -5.78
N ARG A 23 17.20 -1.76 -5.93
CA ARG A 23 18.30 -2.44 -5.22
C ARG A 23 18.67 -1.76 -3.91
N THR A 24 17.82 -0.87 -3.39
CA THR A 24 18.07 -0.19 -2.12
C THR A 24 18.15 -1.20 -0.98
N ARG A 25 19.11 -0.98 -0.08
CA ARG A 25 19.28 -1.78 1.14
C ARG A 25 18.58 -1.15 2.34
N GLY A 26 18.24 0.13 2.25
CA GLY A 26 17.58 0.91 3.29
C GLY A 26 16.09 1.07 3.04
N ALA A 27 15.46 1.87 3.90
CA ALA A 27 14.08 2.28 3.70
C ALA A 27 13.92 2.97 2.33
N TYR A 28 12.75 2.81 1.72
CA TYR A 28 12.43 3.40 0.42
C TYR A 28 11.46 4.55 0.63
N GLU A 29 11.90 5.76 0.28
CA GLU A 29 11.09 6.98 0.39
C GLU A 29 9.86 6.91 -0.51
N MET A 30 8.68 7.15 0.07
CA MET A 30 7.40 7.02 -0.62
C MET A 30 6.51 8.24 -0.40
N GLY A 31 6.18 8.90 -1.49
CA GLY A 31 5.29 10.07 -1.46
C GLY A 31 5.99 11.31 -0.92
N ASP A 32 5.72 12.42 -1.58
CA ASP A 32 6.07 13.77 -1.17
C ASP A 32 4.81 14.64 -1.24
N GLU A 33 4.96 15.93 -0.96
CA GLU A 33 3.88 16.91 -1.04
C GLU A 33 3.36 17.13 -2.45
N ASP A 34 4.20 16.93 -3.47
CA ASP A 34 3.78 17.05 -4.85
C ASP A 34 2.87 15.90 -5.26
N TRP A 35 3.04 14.74 -4.63
CA TRP A 35 2.26 13.55 -4.86
C TRP A 35 1.02 13.46 -3.94
N ILE A 36 1.15 13.70 -2.64
CA ILE A 36 0.10 13.50 -1.64
C ILE A 36 -0.49 14.83 -1.21
N ARG A 37 -1.49 15.31 -1.96
CA ARG A 37 -2.13 16.62 -1.73
C ARG A 37 -3.43 16.56 -0.93
N SER A 38 -3.98 15.37 -0.71
CA SER A 38 -5.27 15.23 -0.03
C SER A 38 -5.12 15.46 1.47
N ALA A 39 -5.81 16.45 2.02
CA ALA A 39 -5.81 16.76 3.46
C ALA A 39 -6.12 15.54 4.34
N SER A 40 -7.02 14.66 3.90
CA SER A 40 -7.31 13.42 4.65
C SER A 40 -6.17 12.42 4.60
N SER A 41 -5.50 12.26 3.46
CA SER A 41 -4.30 11.42 3.35
C SER A 41 -3.14 11.96 4.18
N LEU A 42 -2.92 13.29 4.16
CA LEU A 42 -1.91 13.96 4.99
C LEU A 42 -2.19 13.78 6.47
N ARG A 43 -3.44 13.97 6.90
CA ARG A 43 -3.87 13.71 8.28
C ARG A 43 -3.62 12.25 8.69
N PHE A 44 -4.00 11.28 7.84
CA PHE A 44 -3.76 9.86 8.13
C PHE A 44 -2.28 9.55 8.30
N LEU A 45 -1.43 10.08 7.41
CA LEU A 45 0.02 9.91 7.51
C LEU A 45 0.54 10.48 8.83
N ARG A 46 0.22 11.74 9.13
CA ARG A 46 0.72 12.44 10.32
C ARG A 46 0.24 11.82 11.64
N GLU A 47 -1.02 11.42 11.71
CA GLU A 47 -1.67 11.11 13.00
C GLU A 47 -1.83 9.61 13.26
N GLU A 48 -1.98 8.79 12.21
CA GLU A 48 -2.41 7.40 12.36
C GLU A 48 -1.42 6.36 11.83
N VAL A 49 -0.63 6.67 10.81
CA VAL A 49 0.33 5.72 10.22
C VAL A 49 1.52 5.54 11.14
N LYS A 50 1.76 4.28 11.55
CA LYS A 50 2.88 3.90 12.42
C LYS A 50 3.83 2.93 11.74
N ARG A 51 5.10 2.97 12.15
CA ARG A 51 6.10 1.99 11.75
C ARG A 51 5.58 0.57 11.97
N GLY A 52 5.72 -0.27 10.95
CA GLY A 52 5.22 -1.64 10.92
C GLY A 52 3.82 -1.81 10.37
N ASP A 53 3.05 -0.73 10.16
CA ASP A 53 1.75 -0.81 9.47
C ASP A 53 1.88 -1.36 8.05
N LEU A 54 0.82 -2.01 7.57
CA LEU A 54 0.79 -2.60 6.24
C LEU A 54 0.28 -1.62 5.20
N PHE A 55 0.92 -1.61 4.03
CA PHE A 55 0.49 -0.88 2.86
C PHE A 55 0.23 -1.82 1.69
N LEU A 56 -1.00 -1.76 1.16
CA LEU A 56 -1.33 -2.34 -0.14
C LEU A 56 -0.93 -1.37 -1.24
N CYS A 57 -0.10 -1.84 -2.16
CA CYS A 57 0.38 -1.08 -3.31
C CYS A 57 -0.65 -1.15 -4.45
N TYR A 58 -1.48 -0.11 -4.59
CA TYR A 58 -2.59 -0.08 -5.55
C TYR A 58 -2.35 0.84 -6.75
N GLU A 59 -2.45 0.28 -7.95
CA GLU A 59 -2.42 1.01 -9.21
C GLU A 59 -3.86 1.35 -9.62
N THR A 60 -4.21 2.63 -9.58
CA THR A 60 -5.59 3.11 -9.76
C THR A 60 -6.09 2.98 -11.20
N ASP A 61 -5.24 3.24 -12.17
CA ASP A 61 -5.55 3.15 -13.59
C ASP A 61 -5.65 1.70 -14.07
N ARG A 62 -4.79 0.82 -13.54
CA ARG A 62 -4.86 -0.64 -13.76
C ARG A 62 -5.87 -1.35 -12.84
N LYS A 63 -6.39 -0.63 -11.84
CA LYS A 63 -7.38 -1.07 -10.87
C LYS A 63 -6.97 -2.36 -10.13
N GLN A 64 -5.72 -2.43 -9.67
CA GLN A 64 -5.17 -3.64 -9.06
C GLN A 64 -4.23 -3.36 -7.89
N VAL A 65 -4.19 -4.27 -6.92
CA VAL A 65 -3.12 -4.35 -5.91
C VAL A 65 -2.01 -5.23 -6.47
N VAL A 66 -0.82 -4.66 -6.63
CA VAL A 66 0.36 -5.34 -7.21
C VAL A 66 1.34 -5.85 -6.17
N GLY A 67 1.18 -5.45 -4.91
CA GLY A 67 2.08 -5.87 -3.84
C GLY A 67 1.68 -5.35 -2.47
N VAL A 68 2.46 -5.75 -1.48
CA VAL A 68 2.28 -5.37 -0.07
C VAL A 68 3.65 -5.01 0.51
N ALA A 69 3.69 -3.94 1.30
CA ALA A 69 4.88 -3.48 2.02
C ALA A 69 4.53 -3.16 3.48
N ARG A 70 5.57 -3.00 4.31
CA ARG A 70 5.43 -2.41 5.66
C ARG A 70 5.95 -0.99 5.66
N ALA A 71 5.38 -0.16 6.53
CA ALA A 71 5.93 1.12 6.90
C ALA A 71 7.29 0.92 7.63
N ALA A 72 8.35 1.49 7.09
CA ALA A 72 9.66 1.55 7.74
C ALA A 72 9.76 2.71 8.76
N SER A 73 8.92 3.73 8.60
CA SER A 73 8.82 4.89 9.48
C SER A 73 7.37 5.11 9.96
N ASP A 74 7.20 5.96 10.96
CA ASP A 74 5.92 6.65 11.15
C ASP A 74 5.66 7.58 9.95
N GLY A 75 4.40 7.93 9.69
CA GLY A 75 4.11 8.97 8.71
C GLY A 75 4.57 10.34 9.20
N ARG A 76 4.93 11.22 8.27
CA ARG A 76 5.52 12.53 8.54
C ARG A 76 4.60 13.66 8.07
N ASP A 77 4.86 14.86 8.60
CA ASP A 77 4.20 16.08 8.12
C ASP A 77 4.89 16.63 6.86
N VAL A 78 4.21 17.53 6.19
CA VAL A 78 4.76 18.30 5.07
C VAL A 78 5.97 19.13 5.51
N GLY A 79 6.94 19.30 4.62
CA GLY A 79 8.20 20.00 4.80
C GLY A 79 9.38 19.09 5.18
N MET A 80 9.13 17.79 5.38
CA MET A 80 10.14 16.83 5.89
C MET A 80 10.71 15.89 4.80
N GLY A 81 10.45 16.16 3.53
CA GLY A 81 10.84 15.29 2.41
C GLY A 81 9.80 14.20 2.17
N SER A 82 10.18 12.93 2.29
CA SER A 82 9.23 11.82 2.14
C SER A 82 8.21 11.81 3.27
N LEU A 83 6.94 11.62 2.93
CA LEU A 83 5.83 11.61 3.89
C LEU A 83 5.66 10.25 4.59
N ILE A 84 6.25 9.20 4.03
CA ILE A 84 6.33 7.85 4.61
C ILE A 84 7.50 7.11 3.96
N ASP A 85 8.15 6.22 4.70
CA ASP A 85 9.10 5.28 4.11
C ASP A 85 8.53 3.86 4.13
N PHE A 86 8.71 3.13 3.04
CA PHE A 86 8.45 1.69 2.99
C PHE A 86 9.71 0.91 3.37
N CYS A 87 9.50 -0.34 3.81
CA CYS A 87 10.59 -1.27 4.03
C CYS A 87 11.43 -1.48 2.76
N PRO A 88 12.68 -1.99 2.88
CA PRO A 88 13.46 -2.35 1.70
C PRO A 88 12.68 -3.35 0.82
N PRO A 89 12.81 -3.32 -0.51
CA PRO A 89 12.02 -4.18 -1.41
C PRO A 89 12.10 -5.69 -1.11
N ARG A 90 13.24 -6.16 -0.58
CA ARG A 90 13.46 -7.56 -0.15
C ARG A 90 12.56 -8.01 1.02
N GLU A 91 12.01 -7.06 1.76
CA GLU A 91 11.10 -7.29 2.90
C GLU A 91 9.63 -7.13 2.51
N ALA A 92 9.36 -6.60 1.31
CA ALA A 92 8.03 -6.50 0.74
C ALA A 92 7.70 -7.72 -0.13
N VAL A 93 6.44 -7.83 -0.54
CA VAL A 93 5.99 -8.88 -1.45
C VAL A 93 5.31 -8.24 -2.66
N ARG A 94 5.96 -8.35 -3.82
CA ARG A 94 5.33 -8.14 -5.12
C ARG A 94 4.48 -9.37 -5.45
N LEU A 95 3.19 -9.20 -5.67
CA LEU A 95 2.30 -10.33 -5.96
C LEU A 95 2.59 -10.89 -7.36
N LYS A 96 2.73 -12.22 -7.46
CA LYS A 96 2.79 -12.93 -8.74
C LYS A 96 1.44 -12.85 -9.46
N ASN A 97 0.36 -12.96 -8.69
CA ASN A 97 -1.02 -12.81 -9.14
C ASN A 97 -1.65 -11.60 -8.45
N PRO A 98 -1.59 -10.40 -9.09
CA PRO A 98 -2.22 -9.18 -8.59
C PRO A 98 -3.71 -9.36 -8.27
N LEU A 99 -4.21 -8.56 -7.32
CA LEU A 99 -5.63 -8.56 -6.95
C LEU A 99 -6.35 -7.49 -7.75
N THR A 100 -7.40 -7.84 -8.47
CA THR A 100 -8.13 -6.93 -9.35
C THR A 100 -9.31 -6.29 -8.63
N ARG A 101 -9.73 -5.08 -9.04
CA ARG A 101 -10.85 -4.36 -8.42
C ARG A 101 -12.12 -5.19 -8.28
N LYS A 102 -12.40 -6.03 -9.28
CA LYS A 102 -13.40 -7.10 -9.23
C LYS A 102 -12.72 -8.41 -9.69
N PRO A 103 -12.98 -9.55 -9.03
CA PRO A 103 -13.82 -9.71 -7.84
C PRO A 103 -13.04 -9.51 -6.51
N ASP A 104 -11.73 -9.27 -6.53
CA ASP A 104 -10.91 -9.47 -5.33
C ASP A 104 -11.01 -8.35 -4.29
N LEU A 105 -11.39 -7.13 -4.70
CA LEU A 105 -11.34 -5.94 -3.87
C LEU A 105 -12.70 -5.25 -3.72
N ASP A 106 -13.76 -5.80 -4.33
CA ASP A 106 -15.08 -5.16 -4.46
C ASP A 106 -15.71 -4.80 -3.12
N PHE A 107 -15.49 -5.64 -2.11
CA PHE A 107 -15.94 -5.48 -0.72
C PHE A 107 -15.14 -4.44 0.11
N ILE A 108 -14.02 -3.93 -0.39
CA ILE A 108 -13.20 -2.96 0.35
C ILE A 108 -13.65 -1.55 0.02
N LEU A 109 -14.11 -0.83 1.03
CA LEU A 109 -14.65 0.52 0.92
C LEU A 109 -13.59 1.51 0.45
N ALA A 110 -12.32 1.33 0.81
CA ALA A 110 -11.23 2.18 0.33
C ALA A 110 -11.06 2.18 -1.20
N PHE A 111 -11.62 1.20 -1.93
CA PHE A 111 -11.63 1.20 -3.38
C PHE A 111 -13.00 1.62 -3.97
N SER A 112 -14.00 1.88 -3.13
CA SER A 112 -15.33 2.32 -3.55
C SER A 112 -15.32 3.78 -4.03
N PRO A 113 -16.24 4.16 -4.94
CA PRO A 113 -16.42 5.57 -5.32
C PRO A 113 -16.85 6.47 -4.15
N HIS A 114 -17.40 5.88 -3.08
CA HIS A 114 -17.99 6.59 -1.95
C HIS A 114 -16.96 7.02 -0.89
N ARG A 115 -15.79 6.37 -0.81
CA ARG A 115 -14.66 6.86 0.01
C ARG A 115 -13.69 7.64 -0.87
N GLY A 116 -13.32 8.83 -0.41
CA GLY A 116 -12.67 9.90 -1.19
C GLY A 116 -11.45 9.52 -2.04
N ARG A 117 -11.07 10.42 -2.93
CA ARG A 117 -10.01 10.25 -3.96
C ARG A 117 -8.57 10.35 -3.42
N GLY A 118 -8.34 10.06 -2.14
CA GLY A 118 -7.04 10.23 -1.48
C GLY A 118 -6.02 9.14 -1.86
N THR A 119 -4.74 9.51 -1.84
CA THR A 119 -3.60 8.61 -2.09
C THR A 119 -3.49 7.54 -1.01
N VAL A 120 -3.67 7.92 0.25
CA VAL A 120 -3.61 7.03 1.41
C VAL A 120 -4.99 6.91 2.04
N GLN A 121 -5.43 5.67 2.28
CA GLN A 121 -6.68 5.39 2.97
C GLN A 121 -6.57 4.16 3.87
N LYS A 122 -7.28 4.20 5.00
CA LYS A 122 -7.36 3.09 5.95
C LYS A 122 -8.27 1.98 5.42
N ILE A 123 -7.85 0.74 5.61
CA ILE A 123 -8.64 -0.47 5.37
C ILE A 123 -9.13 -0.98 6.73
N ASP A 124 -10.41 -1.34 6.80
CA ASP A 124 -10.97 -1.87 8.03
C ASP A 124 -10.36 -3.25 8.36
N ARG A 125 -10.33 -3.60 9.65
CA ARG A 125 -9.74 -4.86 10.10
C ARG A 125 -10.48 -6.07 9.52
N ASP A 126 -11.80 -6.02 9.41
CA ASP A 126 -12.60 -7.11 8.84
C ASP A 126 -12.42 -7.23 7.33
N GLU A 127 -12.36 -6.10 6.63
CA GLU A 127 -11.98 -6.04 5.22
C GLU A 127 -10.60 -6.69 5.00
N PHE A 128 -9.62 -6.34 5.84
CA PHE A 128 -8.28 -6.90 5.72
C PHE A 128 -8.23 -8.40 6.00
N ARG A 129 -8.97 -8.93 6.98
CA ARG A 129 -9.04 -10.37 7.26
C ARG A 129 -9.51 -11.15 6.03
N ARG A 130 -10.56 -10.68 5.37
CA ARG A 130 -11.05 -11.29 4.12
C ARG A 130 -10.03 -11.17 3.00
N LEU A 131 -9.44 -9.99 2.83
CA LEU A 131 -8.44 -9.75 1.78
C LEU A 131 -7.20 -10.63 1.93
N ARG A 132 -6.73 -10.84 3.17
CA ARG A 132 -5.60 -11.74 3.47
C ARG A 132 -5.86 -13.16 2.96
N SER A 133 -7.07 -13.68 3.16
CA SER A 133 -7.45 -15.00 2.65
C SER A 133 -7.38 -15.06 1.12
N ILE A 134 -7.89 -14.02 0.44
CA ILE A 134 -7.84 -13.91 -1.02
C ILE A 134 -6.40 -13.84 -1.53
N MET A 135 -5.54 -13.03 -0.89
CA MET A 135 -4.12 -12.91 -1.21
C MET A 135 -3.43 -14.27 -1.18
N LEU A 136 -3.58 -15.02 -0.09
CA LEU A 136 -2.96 -16.32 0.10
C LEU A 136 -3.49 -17.36 -0.89
N ARG A 137 -4.79 -17.34 -1.18
CA ARG A 137 -5.40 -18.26 -2.14
C ARG A 137 -4.93 -17.99 -3.58
N LYS A 138 -4.82 -16.71 -3.98
CA LYS A 138 -4.35 -16.36 -5.34
C LYS A 138 -2.84 -16.48 -5.50
N ASN A 139 -2.07 -16.42 -4.42
CA ASN A 139 -0.61 -16.46 -4.46
C ASN A 139 -0.07 -17.62 -3.58
N PRO A 140 -0.43 -18.88 -3.87
CA PRO A 140 -0.02 -20.02 -3.06
C PRO A 140 1.50 -20.20 -3.01
N GLU A 141 2.18 -19.91 -4.11
CA GLU A 141 3.65 -19.95 -4.22
C GLU A 141 4.36 -18.91 -3.35
N GLN A 142 3.65 -17.87 -2.90
CA GLN A 142 4.18 -16.81 -2.04
C GLN A 142 3.58 -16.86 -0.63
N ALA A 143 2.90 -17.95 -0.29
CA ALA A 143 2.13 -18.01 0.95
C ALA A 143 3.02 -17.89 2.20
N LYS A 144 4.27 -18.36 2.15
CA LYS A 144 5.21 -18.24 3.27
C LYS A 144 5.61 -16.79 3.51
N GLU A 145 6.00 -16.08 2.45
CA GLU A 145 6.41 -14.68 2.48
C GLU A 145 5.23 -13.79 2.89
N LEU A 146 4.05 -14.04 2.31
CA LEU A 146 2.82 -13.33 2.64
C LEU A 146 2.40 -13.55 4.09
N ARG A 147 2.43 -14.78 4.62
CA ARG A 147 2.12 -15.02 6.05
C ARG A 147 3.10 -14.27 6.95
N ARG A 148 4.39 -14.30 6.66
CA ARG A 148 5.40 -13.56 7.43
C ARG A 148 5.13 -12.06 7.43
N LEU A 149 4.74 -11.50 6.27
CA LEU A 149 4.50 -10.06 6.12
C LEU A 149 3.18 -9.64 6.78
N LEU A 150 2.10 -10.39 6.57
CA LEU A 150 0.73 -10.03 6.95
C LEU A 150 0.40 -10.26 8.43
N GLY A 151 1.28 -10.92 9.19
CA GLY A 151 1.04 -11.32 10.59
C GLY A 151 0.06 -12.48 10.66
#